data_AF-A0A2E2CAM3-F1
#
_entry.id   AF-A0A2E2CAM3-F1
#
_cell.length_a   1.000
_cell.length_b   1.000
_cell.length_c   1.000
_cell.angle_alpha   90.00
_cell.angle_beta   90.00
_cell.angle_gamma   90.00
#
_symmetry.space_group_name_H-M   'P 1'
#
loop_
_entity.id
_entity.type
_entity.pdbx_description
1 polymer ?
#
loop_
_entity_poly.entity_id
_entity_poly.type
_entity_poly.pdbx_seq_one_letter_code
_entity_poly.pdbx_strand_id
1 'polypeptide(L)'
;MQRKIISNVSNKPKTLPQQNGTIDNSVRDPALEELLKNVNRLLQADAPAKALELITKSKIKSPGIKNATAVCQLRLGNAQVAIDIYRSFLLNKAIYLRADAPVIYRVNFGVALFMNKNLPGVSSLLFELRDETHPSLEKLRAAVAAWKKKLTIWQRLQLIFGSHPAVPIELGYPPGDLE
;
A
#
# COMPACT_ATOMS: atom_id res chain seq x y z
N MET A 1 -50.91 34.15 -43.76
CA MET A 1 -49.91 34.29 -42.66
C MET A 1 -49.51 32.91 -42.19
N GLN A 2 -48.49 32.32 -42.80
CA GLN A 2 -47.97 30.99 -42.43
C GLN A 2 -46.84 31.15 -41.40
N ARG A 3 -47.02 30.59 -40.20
CA ARG A 3 -46.00 30.55 -39.15
C ARG A 3 -45.18 29.26 -39.27
N LYS A 4 -43.86 29.42 -39.31
CA LYS A 4 -42.82 28.39 -39.31
C LYS A 4 -43.00 27.43 -38.13
N ILE A 5 -43.03 26.12 -38.41
CA ILE A 5 -42.83 25.07 -37.41
C ILE A 5 -41.35 24.68 -37.39
N ILE A 6 -40.90 24.48 -36.16
CA ILE A 6 -39.53 24.41 -35.66
C ILE A 6 -38.83 23.12 -36.08
N SER A 7 -37.53 23.25 -36.36
CA SER A 7 -36.59 22.19 -36.70
C SER A 7 -36.47 21.12 -35.62
N ASN A 8 -36.63 19.87 -36.04
CA ASN A 8 -36.33 18.66 -35.28
C ASN A 8 -34.80 18.48 -35.19
N VAL A 9 -34.20 18.80 -34.05
CA VAL A 9 -32.80 18.46 -33.76
C VAL A 9 -32.78 17.25 -32.84
N SER A 10 -32.43 16.11 -33.42
CA SER A 10 -32.22 14.83 -32.76
C SER A 10 -31.06 14.93 -31.76
N ASN A 11 -31.37 14.89 -30.46
CA ASN A 11 -30.37 14.78 -29.40
C ASN A 11 -29.99 13.30 -29.23
N LYS A 12 -28.93 12.86 -29.93
CA LYS A 12 -28.21 11.63 -29.55
C LYS A 12 -27.23 11.94 -28.41
N PRO A 13 -27.18 11.14 -27.33
CA PRO A 13 -26.16 11.31 -26.31
C PRO A 13 -24.77 11.01 -26.89
N LYS A 14 -23.83 11.96 -26.72
CA LYS A 14 -22.40 11.76 -26.97
C LYS A 14 -21.89 10.68 -26.00
N THR A 15 -21.64 9.48 -26.53
CA THR A 15 -20.80 8.49 -25.89
C THR A 15 -19.40 9.08 -25.72
N LEU A 16 -19.00 9.32 -24.47
CA LEU A 16 -17.60 9.57 -24.12
C LEU A 16 -16.79 8.33 -24.50
N PRO A 17 -15.64 8.47 -25.20
CA PRO A 17 -14.75 7.35 -25.42
C PRO A 17 -14.25 6.88 -24.05
N GLN A 18 -14.53 5.62 -23.73
CA GLN A 18 -13.82 4.87 -22.69
C GLN A 18 -12.34 5.00 -22.99
N GLN A 19 -11.63 5.78 -22.17
CA GLN A 19 -10.18 5.71 -22.11
C GLN A 19 -9.86 4.33 -21.54
N ASN A 20 -9.66 3.38 -22.45
CA ASN A 20 -8.90 2.15 -22.19
C ASN A 20 -7.53 2.60 -21.69
N GLY A 21 -7.42 2.75 -20.38
CA GLY A 21 -6.16 2.92 -19.68
C GLY A 21 -5.29 1.75 -20.07
N THR A 22 -4.27 2.08 -20.83
CA THR A 22 -3.21 1.21 -21.30
C THR A 22 -2.77 0.31 -20.14
N ILE A 23 -3.14 -0.97 -20.22
CA ILE A 23 -2.43 -2.02 -19.51
C ILE A 23 -1.03 -1.94 -20.10
N ASP A 24 -0.12 -1.27 -19.41
CA ASP A 24 1.29 -1.35 -19.71
C ASP A 24 1.69 -2.81 -19.49
N ASN A 25 1.62 -3.57 -20.58
CA ASN A 25 2.21 -4.88 -20.74
C ASN A 25 3.73 -4.70 -20.70
N SER A 26 4.26 -4.23 -19.56
CA SER A 26 5.67 -4.39 -19.26
C SER A 26 5.92 -5.89 -19.33
N VAL A 27 6.69 -6.31 -20.32
CA VAL A 27 7.13 -7.68 -20.55
C VAL A 27 7.40 -8.34 -19.20
N ARG A 28 6.55 -9.29 -18.81
CA ARG A 28 6.71 -10.07 -17.58
C ARG A 28 8.06 -10.76 -17.68
N ASP A 29 9.06 -10.22 -16.98
CA ASP A 29 10.38 -10.82 -16.90
C ASP A 29 10.25 -12.14 -16.12
N PRO A 30 10.38 -13.30 -16.76
CA PRO A 30 10.17 -14.59 -16.10
C PRO A 30 11.13 -14.77 -14.92
N ALA A 31 12.33 -14.20 -14.98
CA ALA A 31 13.31 -14.27 -13.91
C ALA A 31 12.85 -13.47 -12.67
N LEU A 32 12.22 -12.32 -12.87
CA LEU A 32 11.63 -11.53 -11.78
C LEU A 32 10.45 -12.29 -11.15
N GLU A 33 9.56 -12.87 -11.95
CA GLU A 33 8.42 -13.64 -11.44
C GLU A 33 8.86 -14.86 -10.64
N GLU A 34 9.83 -15.62 -11.15
CA GLU A 34 10.38 -16.78 -10.44
C GLU A 34 11.04 -16.37 -9.13
N LEU A 35 11.80 -15.27 -9.13
CA LEU A 35 12.42 -14.74 -7.92
C LEU A 35 11.36 -14.34 -6.89
N LEU A 36 10.34 -13.57 -7.26
CA LEU A 36 9.28 -13.15 -6.35
C LEU A 36 8.48 -14.34 -5.81
N LYS A 37 8.22 -15.36 -6.63
CA LYS A 37 7.60 -16.62 -6.19
C LYS A 37 8.45 -17.33 -5.15
N ASN A 38 9.77 -17.42 -5.35
CA ASN A 38 10.69 -18.02 -4.39
C ASN A 38 10.79 -17.22 -3.09
N VAL A 39 10.82 -15.90 -3.17
CA VAL A 39 10.75 -15.01 -2.01
C VAL A 39 9.45 -15.23 -1.25
N ASN A 40 8.30 -15.26 -1.92
CA ASN A 40 7.01 -15.50 -1.27
C ASN A 40 7.02 -16.84 -0.54
N ARG A 41 7.52 -17.92 -1.15
CA ARG A 41 7.64 -19.23 -0.49
C ARG A 41 8.48 -19.17 0.79
N LEU A 42 9.59 -18.44 0.78
CA LEU A 42 10.42 -18.26 1.97
C LEU A 42 9.69 -17.42 3.05
N LEU A 43 8.94 -16.41 2.65
CA LEU A 43 8.12 -15.62 3.57
C LEU A 43 6.99 -16.45 4.19
N GLN A 44 6.32 -17.32 3.44
CA GLN A 44 5.30 -18.24 3.96
C GLN A 44 5.90 -19.26 4.94
N ALA A 45 7.17 -19.63 4.76
CA ALA A 45 7.92 -20.49 5.67
C ALA A 45 8.59 -19.73 6.85
N ASP A 46 8.19 -18.49 7.10
CA ASP A 46 8.73 -17.60 8.13
C ASP A 46 10.26 -17.45 8.10
N ALA A 47 10.83 -17.40 6.88
CA ALA A 47 12.27 -17.27 6.65
C ALA A 47 12.65 -15.94 5.95
N PRO A 48 12.32 -14.76 6.52
CA PRO A 48 12.53 -13.47 5.87
C PRO A 48 14.02 -13.13 5.66
N ALA A 49 14.93 -13.59 6.53
CA ALA A 49 16.37 -13.39 6.36
C ALA A 49 16.90 -14.11 5.09
N LYS A 50 16.45 -15.35 4.87
CA LYS A 50 16.82 -16.12 3.66
C LYS A 50 16.23 -15.50 2.41
N ALA A 51 15.00 -14.98 2.50
CA ALA A 51 14.36 -14.27 1.40
C ALA A 51 15.14 -13.01 1.01
N LEU A 52 15.61 -12.25 1.99
CA LEU A 52 16.43 -11.05 1.77
C LEU A 52 17.80 -11.38 1.16
N GLU A 53 18.43 -12.47 1.60
CA GLU A 53 19.68 -12.97 1.01
C GLU A 53 19.48 -13.35 -0.47
N LEU A 54 18.37 -14.05 -0.78
CA LEU A 54 18.01 -14.43 -2.15
C LEU A 54 17.82 -13.20 -3.06
N ILE A 55 17.11 -12.18 -2.57
CA ILE A 55 16.93 -10.91 -3.29
C ILE A 55 18.29 -10.27 -3.58
N THR A 56 19.17 -10.18 -2.56
CA THR A 56 20.49 -9.53 -2.66
C THR A 56 21.37 -10.21 -3.72
N LYS A 57 21.32 -11.54 -3.82
CA LYS A 57 22.08 -12.32 -4.81
C LYS A 57 21.59 -12.14 -6.25
N SER A 58 20.31 -11.84 -6.45
CA SER A 58 19.71 -11.76 -7.80
C SER A 58 20.19 -10.56 -8.64
N LYS A 59 20.64 -9.47 -8.00
CA LYS A 59 20.96 -8.17 -8.63
C LYS A 59 19.82 -7.53 -9.44
N ILE A 60 18.61 -8.10 -9.44
CA ILE A 60 17.45 -7.56 -10.15
C ILE A 60 16.96 -6.29 -9.44
N LYS A 61 16.68 -5.24 -10.20
CA LYS A 61 16.16 -3.97 -9.68
C LYS A 61 14.77 -3.72 -10.27
N SER A 62 13.75 -3.80 -9.43
CA SER A 62 12.38 -3.43 -9.80
C SER A 62 11.61 -2.91 -8.58
N PRO A 63 10.49 -2.20 -8.77
CA PRO A 63 9.59 -1.83 -7.67
C PRO A 63 9.10 -3.05 -6.87
N GLY A 64 8.84 -4.18 -7.53
CA GLY A 64 8.49 -5.45 -6.89
C GLY A 64 9.58 -5.95 -5.96
N ILE A 65 10.85 -5.87 -6.37
CA ILE A 65 11.99 -6.22 -5.51
C ILE A 65 12.12 -5.26 -4.32
N LYS A 66 11.88 -3.96 -4.52
CA LYS A 66 11.87 -2.99 -3.41
C LYS A 66 10.76 -3.31 -2.40
N ASN A 67 9.55 -3.63 -2.86
CA ASN A 67 8.46 -4.07 -1.99
C ASN A 67 8.84 -5.35 -1.23
N ALA A 68 9.33 -6.36 -1.92
CA ALA A 68 9.75 -7.62 -1.31
C ALA A 68 10.85 -7.44 -0.25
N THR A 69 11.83 -6.57 -0.53
CA THR A 69 12.88 -6.19 0.42
C THR A 69 12.27 -5.55 1.67
N ALA A 70 11.36 -4.59 1.50
CA ALA A 70 10.70 -3.92 2.62
C ALA A 70 9.83 -4.89 3.44
N VAL A 71 9.11 -5.81 2.81
CA VAL A 71 8.34 -6.86 3.52
C VAL A 71 9.27 -7.76 4.34
N CYS A 72 10.42 -8.18 3.79
CA CYS A 72 11.42 -8.93 4.57
C CYS A 72 11.87 -8.14 5.80
N GLN A 73 12.16 -6.84 5.65
CA GLN A 73 12.54 -5.97 6.75
C GLN A 73 11.44 -5.83 7.81
N LEU A 74 10.17 -5.72 7.40
CA LEU A 74 9.04 -5.69 8.34
C LEU A 74 8.97 -6.96 9.18
N ARG A 75 9.12 -8.13 8.56
CA ARG A 75 9.09 -9.42 9.26
C ARG A 75 10.30 -9.64 10.16
N LEU A 76 11.41 -8.95 9.90
CA LEU A 76 12.59 -8.91 10.77
C LEU A 76 12.46 -7.87 11.91
N GLY A 77 11.34 -7.14 12.00
CA GLY A 77 11.12 -6.09 13.01
C GLY A 77 11.73 -4.73 12.65
N ASN A 78 12.33 -4.59 11.47
CA ASN A 78 13.02 -3.39 11.01
C ASN A 78 12.07 -2.40 10.31
N ALA A 79 11.02 -1.97 11.02
CA ALA A 79 9.96 -1.13 10.45
C ALA A 79 10.46 0.20 9.87
N GLN A 80 11.43 0.84 10.53
CA GLN A 80 12.04 2.08 10.03
C GLN A 80 12.76 1.88 8.69
N VAL A 81 13.49 0.77 8.53
CA VAL A 81 14.17 0.45 7.26
C VAL A 81 13.15 0.24 6.13
N ALA A 82 12.04 -0.44 6.42
CA ALA A 82 10.96 -0.61 5.45
C ALA A 82 10.34 0.74 5.04
N ILE A 83 10.11 1.66 6.00
CA ILE A 83 9.63 3.03 5.73
C ILE A 83 10.57 3.74 4.75
N ASP A 84 11.87 3.69 4.99
CA ASP A 84 12.85 4.40 4.15
C ASP A 84 12.91 3.83 2.73
N ILE A 85 12.79 2.50 2.60
CA ILE A 85 12.65 1.85 1.28
C ILE A 85 11.38 2.34 0.58
N TYR A 86 10.21 2.30 1.23
CA TYR A 86 8.96 2.75 0.63
C TYR A 86 9.00 4.22 0.21
N ARG A 87 9.54 5.10 1.07
CA ARG A 87 9.71 6.53 0.75
C ARG A 87 10.54 6.75 -0.51
N SER A 88 11.56 5.92 -0.74
CA SER A 88 12.45 6.06 -1.91
C SER A 88 11.77 5.85 -3.27
N PHE A 89 10.57 5.23 -3.32
CA PHE A 89 9.91 4.97 -4.60
C PHE A 89 8.40 5.25 -4.63
N LEU A 90 7.74 5.34 -3.47
CA LEU A 90 6.32 5.68 -3.36
C LEU A 90 6.08 7.18 -3.16
N LEU A 91 7.07 7.96 -2.71
CA LEU A 91 6.89 9.40 -2.53
C LEU A 91 7.42 10.19 -3.73
N ASN A 92 6.59 11.08 -4.25
CA ASN A 92 7.01 12.11 -5.19
C ASN A 92 7.27 13.42 -4.44
N LYS A 93 8.43 14.05 -4.70
CA LYS A 93 8.89 15.28 -4.02
C LYS A 93 8.80 15.22 -2.49
N ALA A 94 8.98 14.02 -1.90
CA ALA A 94 8.91 13.72 -0.47
C ALA A 94 7.56 14.00 0.26
N ILE A 95 6.52 14.45 -0.45
CA ILE A 95 5.28 14.93 0.17
C ILE A 95 4.07 14.09 -0.24
N TYR A 96 4.01 13.64 -1.50
CA TYR A 96 2.82 12.99 -2.04
C TYR A 96 3.07 11.52 -2.32
N LEU A 97 2.15 10.68 -1.86
CA LEU A 97 2.14 9.28 -2.22
C LEU A 97 1.72 9.13 -3.69
N ARG A 98 2.42 8.26 -4.40
CA ARG A 98 2.22 7.98 -5.81
C ARG A 98 0.94 7.19 -6.03
N ALA A 99 -0.05 7.81 -6.66
CA ALA A 99 -1.31 7.17 -7.00
C ALA A 99 -1.15 6.08 -8.07
N ASP A 100 -0.09 6.15 -8.89
CA ASP A 100 0.24 5.15 -9.91
C ASP A 100 0.91 3.89 -9.34
N ALA A 101 1.27 3.89 -8.06
CA ALA A 101 1.87 2.72 -7.43
C ALA A 101 0.80 1.66 -7.08
N PRO A 102 1.14 0.36 -7.22
CA PRO A 102 0.25 -0.73 -6.80
C PRO A 102 -0.28 -0.52 -5.38
N VAL A 103 -1.59 -0.71 -5.20
CA VAL A 103 -2.28 -0.52 -3.91
C VAL A 103 -1.57 -1.29 -2.81
N ILE A 104 -1.15 -2.53 -3.08
CA ILE A 104 -0.46 -3.35 -2.09
C ILE A 104 0.83 -2.72 -1.56
N TYR A 105 1.59 -1.99 -2.38
CA TYR A 105 2.81 -1.32 -1.92
C TYR A 105 2.48 -0.16 -0.97
N ARG A 106 1.42 0.59 -1.28
CA ARG A 106 0.89 1.65 -0.42
C ARG A 106 0.36 1.07 0.90
N VAL A 107 -0.36 -0.05 0.86
CA VAL A 107 -0.81 -0.75 2.07
C VAL A 107 0.37 -1.21 2.94
N ASN A 108 1.40 -1.82 2.35
CA ASN A 108 2.57 -2.26 3.11
C ASN A 108 3.35 -1.08 3.72
N PHE A 109 3.38 0.07 3.05
CA PHE A 109 3.89 1.29 3.64
C PHE A 109 3.07 1.70 4.88
N GLY A 110 1.75 1.59 4.80
CA GLY A 110 0.86 1.75 5.95
C GLY A 110 1.15 0.78 7.10
N VAL A 111 1.41 -0.50 6.79
CA VAL A 111 1.85 -1.51 7.78
C VAL A 111 3.16 -1.09 8.43
N ALA A 112 4.13 -0.61 7.65
CA ALA A 112 5.42 -0.14 8.15
C ALA A 112 5.28 1.06 9.10
N LEU A 113 4.48 2.06 8.70
CA LEU A 113 4.15 3.21 9.54
C LEU A 113 3.49 2.80 10.85
N PHE A 114 2.56 1.84 10.78
CA PHE A 114 1.86 1.35 11.95
C PHE A 114 2.80 0.62 12.91
N MET A 115 3.62 -0.31 12.42
CA MET A 115 4.61 -1.01 13.26
C MET A 115 5.65 -0.06 13.88
N ASN A 116 5.98 1.04 13.19
CA ASN A 116 6.86 2.08 13.70
C ASN A 116 6.16 3.12 14.61
N LYS A 117 4.90 2.87 15.01
CA LYS A 117 4.08 3.78 15.83
C LYS A 117 3.86 5.17 15.20
N ASN A 118 4.02 5.32 13.89
CA ASN A 118 3.74 6.56 13.17
C ASN A 118 2.24 6.66 12.85
N LEU A 119 1.44 6.90 13.88
CA LEU A 119 -0.02 6.96 13.78
C LEU A 119 -0.54 8.10 12.89
N PRO A 120 0.03 9.32 12.90
CA PRO A 120 -0.36 10.36 11.94
C PRO A 120 -0.17 9.94 10.48
N GLY A 121 0.94 9.26 10.19
CA GLY A 121 1.22 8.70 8.86
C GLY A 121 0.20 7.63 8.46
N VAL A 122 -0.13 6.71 9.37
CA VAL A 122 -1.18 5.70 9.13
C VAL A 122 -2.53 6.35 8.86
N SER A 123 -2.93 7.34 9.67
CA SER A 123 -4.20 8.05 9.48
C SER A 123 -4.27 8.77 8.14
N SER A 124 -3.18 9.45 7.74
CA SER A 124 -3.10 10.15 6.45
C SER A 124 -3.21 9.16 5.28
N LEU A 125 -2.51 8.03 5.38
CA LEU A 125 -2.54 6.98 4.36
C LEU A 125 -3.91 6.30 4.25
N LEU A 126 -4.56 5.98 5.37
CA LEU A 126 -5.91 5.39 5.36
C LEU A 126 -6.96 6.35 4.80
N PHE A 127 -6.79 7.66 5.00
CA PHE A 127 -7.64 8.68 4.39
C PHE A 127 -7.42 8.75 2.87
N GLU A 128 -6.17 8.67 2.41
CA GLU A 128 -5.84 8.66 0.99
C GLU A 128 -6.38 7.40 0.28
N LEU A 129 -6.29 6.24 0.92
CA LEU A 129 -6.77 4.96 0.40
C LEU A 129 -8.26 4.69 0.71
N ARG A 130 -9.05 5.69 1.10
CA ARG A 130 -10.44 5.47 1.54
C ARG A 130 -11.32 4.85 0.44
N ASP A 131 -11.07 5.21 -0.82
CA ASP A 131 -11.85 4.80 -1.99
C ASP A 131 -11.28 3.51 -2.65
N GLU A 132 -10.18 2.99 -2.13
CA GLU A 132 -9.52 1.77 -2.61
C GLU A 132 -10.10 0.53 -1.91
N THR A 133 -10.22 -0.57 -2.66
CA THR A 133 -10.67 -1.87 -2.13
C THR A 133 -9.56 -2.90 -2.31
N HIS A 134 -8.99 -3.39 -1.21
CA HIS A 134 -7.96 -4.42 -1.23
C HIS A 134 -8.01 -5.27 0.06
N PRO A 135 -7.91 -6.62 0.01
CA PRO A 135 -7.95 -7.46 1.20
C PRO A 135 -6.93 -7.05 2.27
N SER A 136 -5.70 -6.72 1.87
CA SER A 136 -4.65 -6.28 2.80
C SER A 136 -4.92 -4.90 3.42
N LEU A 137 -5.65 -4.01 2.73
CA LEU A 137 -6.08 -2.73 3.29
C LEU A 137 -7.11 -2.96 4.41
N GLU A 138 -8.04 -3.90 4.22
CA GLU A 138 -8.99 -4.29 5.26
C GLU A 138 -8.30 -4.90 6.48
N LYS A 139 -7.28 -5.76 6.26
CA LYS A 139 -6.45 -6.28 7.37
C LYS A 139 -5.80 -5.14 8.16
N LEU A 140 -5.24 -4.14 7.47
CA LEU A 140 -4.63 -2.97 8.12
C LEU A 140 -5.66 -2.14 8.89
N ARG A 141 -6.83 -1.85 8.29
CA ARG A 141 -7.94 -1.14 8.96
C ARG A 141 -8.39 -1.88 10.22
N ALA A 142 -8.55 -3.20 10.12
CA ALA A 142 -8.93 -4.07 11.23
C ALA A 142 -7.87 -4.06 12.35
N ALA A 143 -6.58 -4.16 12.02
CA ALA A 143 -5.50 -4.11 13.00
C ALA A 143 -5.43 -2.77 13.74
N VAL A 144 -5.55 -1.64 13.00
CA VAL A 144 -5.59 -0.31 13.60
C VAL A 144 -6.81 -0.16 14.51
N ALA A 145 -7.98 -0.63 14.08
CA ALA A 145 -9.19 -0.59 14.89
C ALA A 145 -9.08 -1.46 16.16
N ALA A 146 -8.53 -2.68 16.04
CA ALA A 146 -8.30 -3.58 17.15
C ALA A 146 -7.33 -2.97 18.17
N TRP A 147 -6.24 -2.36 17.71
CA TRP A 147 -5.30 -1.66 18.59
C TRP A 147 -5.96 -0.46 19.29
N LYS A 148 -6.74 0.37 18.58
CA LYS A 148 -7.48 1.49 19.19
C LYS A 148 -8.48 1.04 20.27
N LYS A 149 -9.07 -0.15 20.13
CA LYS A 149 -9.95 -0.74 21.14
C LYS A 149 -9.22 -1.11 22.43
N LYS A 150 -7.92 -1.42 22.37
CA LYS A 150 -7.06 -1.69 23.54
C LYS A 150 -6.69 -0.43 24.33
N LEU A 151 -6.88 0.76 23.75
CA LEU A 151 -6.54 2.02 24.41
C LEU A 151 -7.60 2.44 25.43
N THR A 152 -7.14 2.86 26.61
CA THR A 152 -7.99 3.54 27.59
C THR A 152 -8.40 4.92 27.08
N ILE A 153 -9.44 5.49 27.68
CA ILE A 153 -9.90 6.86 27.35
C ILE A 153 -8.75 7.87 27.49
N TRP A 154 -7.92 7.72 28.53
CA TRP A 154 -6.76 8.58 28.74
C TRP A 154 -5.70 8.44 27.64
N GLN A 155 -5.39 7.21 27.22
CA GLN A 155 -4.46 6.95 26.13
C GLN A 155 -4.97 7.46 24.78
N ARG A 156 -6.29 7.45 24.56
CA ARG A 156 -6.89 8.10 23.38
C ARG A 156 -6.72 9.61 23.43
N LEU A 157 -6.85 10.21 24.61
CA LEU A 157 -6.63 11.64 24.80
C LEU A 157 -5.16 12.02 24.54
N GLN A 158 -4.21 11.18 24.98
CA GLN A 158 -2.79 11.36 24.68
C GLN A 158 -2.52 11.49 23.18
N LEU A 159 -3.18 10.69 22.34
CA LEU A 159 -3.05 10.77 20.89
C LEU A 159 -3.50 12.12 20.33
N ILE A 160 -4.55 12.72 20.90
CA ILE A 160 -5.05 14.04 20.48
C ILE A 160 -4.01 15.12 20.79
N PHE A 161 -3.29 14.99 21.90
CA PHE A 161 -2.22 15.90 22.31
C PHE A 161 -0.85 15.55 21.71
N GLY A 162 -0.78 14.60 20.75
CA GLY A 162 0.47 14.21 20.08
C GLY A 162 1.40 13.30 20.89
N SER A 163 0.94 12.82 22.05
CA SER A 163 1.66 11.84 22.86
C SER A 163 1.35 10.41 22.42
N HIS A 164 2.35 9.54 22.45
CA HIS A 164 2.24 8.15 21.98
C HIS A 164 2.07 7.20 23.17
N PRO A 165 0.93 6.51 23.30
CA PRO A 165 0.71 5.57 24.40
C PRO A 165 1.68 4.39 24.28
N ALA A 166 2.20 3.92 25.42
CA ALA A 166 3.11 2.78 25.51
C ALA A 166 2.39 1.42 25.33
N VAL A 167 1.45 1.34 24.39
CA VAL A 167 0.69 0.12 24.09
C VAL A 167 1.34 -0.60 22.91
N PRO A 168 1.73 -1.88 23.05
CA PRO A 168 2.28 -2.65 21.95
C PRO A 168 1.35 -2.69 20.74
N ILE A 169 1.94 -2.60 19.55
CA ILE A 169 1.22 -2.75 18.29
C ILE A 169 1.31 -4.21 17.86
N GLU A 170 0.15 -4.83 17.69
CA GLU A 170 0.01 -6.21 17.22
C GLU A 170 -0.86 -6.18 15.97
N LEU A 171 -0.34 -6.68 14.85
CA LEU A 171 -1.09 -6.77 13.60
C LEU A 171 -2.13 -7.90 13.63
N GLY A 172 -1.81 -9.01 14.33
CA GLY A 172 -2.61 -10.24 14.28
C GLY A 172 -2.45 -11.03 12.97
N TYR A 173 -1.49 -10.66 12.12
CA TYR A 173 -1.13 -11.34 10.88
C TYR A 173 0.33 -11.03 10.50
N PRO A 174 0.98 -11.83 9.63
CA PRO A 174 2.34 -11.56 9.16
C PRO A 174 2.44 -10.20 8.44
N PRO A 175 3.42 -9.34 8.78
CA PRO A 175 3.58 -8.05 8.13
C PRO A 175 3.83 -8.16 6.61
N GLY A 176 2.99 -7.46 5.86
CA GLY A 176 3.13 -7.19 4.43
C GLY A 176 2.92 -8.38 3.48
N ASP A 177 2.40 -8.08 2.28
CA ASP A 177 2.20 -9.04 1.19
C ASP A 177 2.97 -8.60 -0.09
N LEU A 178 3.29 -9.54 -0.98
CA LEU A 178 3.97 -9.19 -2.24
C LEU A 178 3.01 -8.77 -3.36
N GLU A 179 1.80 -9.31 -3.33
CA GLU A 179 0.70 -9.15 -4.31
C GLU A 179 -0.64 -9.08 -3.58
#